data_AF-A0A2V7FJZ0-F1
#
_entry.id   AF-A0A2V7FJZ0-F1
#
_cell.length_a   1.000
_cell.length_b   1.000
_cell.length_c   1.000
_cell.angle_alpha   90.00
_cell.angle_beta   90.00
_cell.angle_gamma   90.00
#
_symmetry.space_group_name_H-M   'P 1'
#
loop_
_entity.id
_entity.type
_entity.pdbx_description
1 polymer ?
#
loop_
_entity_poly.entity_id
_entity_poly.type
_entity_poly.pdbx_seq_one_letter_code
_entity_poly.pdbx_strand_id
1 'polypeptide(L)'
;MIPYKDENPTDLTPVITVGIIVVNALVWLLVQGAGVDGAVLVRSVCELGLIPGEVLRTVPPGTAVPVGPGMRCLVTAQPHWWTVVTSMFL
;
A
#
# COMPACT_ATOMS: atom_id res chain seq x y z
N MET A 1 2.17 0.30 -36.38
CA MET A 1 3.29 0.57 -35.46
C MET A 1 2.71 1.05 -34.15
N ILE A 2 2.93 0.32 -33.06
CA ILE A 2 2.45 0.69 -31.72
C ILE A 2 3.55 1.59 -31.11
N PRO A 3 3.26 2.83 -30.71
CA PRO A 3 4.24 3.71 -30.09
C PRO A 3 4.80 3.05 -28.81
N TYR A 4 6.13 2.88 -28.73
CA TYR A 4 6.81 2.21 -27.61
C TYR A 4 7.25 3.19 -26.51
N LYS A 5 7.61 4.41 -26.88
CA LYS A 5 8.10 5.44 -25.96
C LYS A 5 7.76 6.82 -26.49
N ASP A 6 7.54 7.75 -25.56
CA ASP A 6 7.42 9.18 -25.81
C ASP A 6 8.75 9.76 -26.33
N GLU A 7 8.70 10.51 -27.43
CA GLU A 7 9.86 11.14 -28.06
C GLU A 7 10.32 12.39 -27.29
N ASN A 8 9.59 12.80 -26.25
CA ASN A 8 9.98 13.93 -25.41
C ASN A 8 11.30 13.62 -24.68
N PRO A 9 12.39 14.39 -24.92
CA PRO A 9 13.65 14.19 -24.23
C PRO A 9 13.49 14.41 -22.73
N THR A 10 14.20 13.60 -21.94
CA THR A 10 14.22 13.75 -20.48
C THR A 10 15.26 14.79 -20.11
N ASP A 11 14.81 16.01 -19.77
CA ASP A 11 15.70 17.15 -19.49
C ASP A 11 16.50 16.99 -18.18
N LEU A 12 15.92 16.33 -17.18
CA LEU A 12 16.50 16.18 -15.85
C LEU A 12 16.61 14.71 -15.47
N THR A 13 17.70 14.33 -14.79
CA THR A 13 17.82 13.00 -14.19
C THR A 13 16.68 12.78 -13.18
N PRO A 14 15.86 11.73 -13.30
CA PRO A 14 14.63 11.56 -12.52
C PRO A 14 14.92 10.95 -11.13
N VAL A 15 15.76 11.61 -10.33
CA VAL A 15 16.25 11.10 -9.03
C VAL A 15 15.09 10.81 -8.06
N ILE A 16 14.07 11.68 -8.01
CA ILE A 16 12.91 11.49 -7.14
C ILE A 16 12.09 10.27 -7.55
N THR A 17 11.82 10.11 -8.84
CA THR A 17 11.06 8.96 -9.36
C THR A 17 11.79 7.66 -9.04
N VAL A 18 13.10 7.61 -9.30
CA VAL A 18 13.92 6.44 -8.96
C VAL A 18 13.90 6.18 -7.44
N GLY A 19 14.00 7.24 -6.62
CA GLY A 19 13.89 7.13 -5.16
C GLY A 19 12.58 6.52 -4.70
N ILE A 20 11.43 6.98 -5.24
CA ILE A 20 10.11 6.44 -4.91
C ILE A 20 10.02 4.96 -5.30
N ILE A 21 10.51 4.59 -6.50
CA ILE A 21 10.53 3.19 -6.96
C ILE A 21 11.36 2.32 -6.01
N VAL A 22 12.54 2.78 -5.62
CA VAL A 22 13.42 2.05 -4.68
C VAL A 22 12.73 1.86 -3.33
N VAL A 23 12.09 2.89 -2.78
CA VAL A 23 11.37 2.77 -1.50
C VAL A 23 10.22 1.76 -1.60
N ASN A 24 9.41 1.80 -2.65
CA ASN A 24 8.35 0.81 -2.87
C ASN A 24 8.90 -0.62 -2.98
N ALA A 25 9.96 -0.82 -3.75
CA ALA A 25 10.61 -2.13 -3.89
C ALA A 25 11.13 -2.63 -2.54
N LEU A 26 11.73 -1.76 -1.73
CA LEU A 26 12.19 -2.12 -0.39
C LEU A 26 11.03 -2.49 0.54
N VAL A 27 9.91 -1.75 0.52
CA VAL A 27 8.73 -2.10 1.32
C VAL A 27 8.15 -3.44 0.88
N TRP A 28 8.00 -3.67 -0.43
CA TRP A 28 7.54 -4.96 -0.96
C TRP A 28 8.43 -6.13 -0.53
N LEU A 29 9.76 -5.97 -0.58
CA LEU A 29 10.71 -7.00 -0.18
C LEU A 29 10.74 -7.22 1.33
N LEU A 30 10.86 -6.14 2.12
CA LEU A 30 11.18 -6.20 3.54
C LEU A 30 9.94 -6.26 4.44
N VAL A 31 8.83 -5.68 4.01
CA VAL A 31 7.59 -5.59 4.81
C VAL A 31 6.55 -6.61 4.35
N GLN A 32 6.35 -6.77 3.04
CA GLN A 32 5.36 -7.71 2.49
C GLN A 32 5.94 -9.10 2.20
N GLY A 33 7.25 -9.30 2.37
CA GLY A 33 7.90 -10.59 2.14
C GLY A 33 7.87 -11.03 0.67
N ALA A 34 7.94 -10.07 -0.26
CA ALA A 34 7.92 -10.29 -1.70
C ALA A 34 6.67 -11.07 -2.21
N GLY A 35 5.56 -11.05 -1.46
CA GLY A 35 4.36 -11.80 -1.79
C GLY A 35 4.50 -13.33 -1.67
N VAL A 36 5.58 -13.82 -1.06
CA VAL A 36 5.83 -15.27 -0.90
C VAL A 36 4.92 -15.88 0.16
N ASP A 37 4.65 -15.13 1.24
CA ASP A 37 3.75 -15.53 2.32
C ASP A 37 2.48 -14.68 2.28
N GLY A 38 1.36 -15.33 1.94
CA GLY A 38 0.05 -14.68 1.89
C GLY A 38 -0.42 -14.13 3.25
N ALA A 39 0.00 -14.72 4.36
CA ALA A 39 -0.35 -14.23 5.69
C ALA A 39 0.40 -12.93 6.02
N VAL A 40 1.68 -12.84 5.66
CA VAL A 40 2.49 -11.61 5.82
C VAL A 40 1.91 -10.49 4.95
N LEU A 41 1.58 -10.79 3.69
CA LEU A 41 0.94 -9.82 2.80
C LEU A 41 -0.38 -9.32 3.39
N VAL A 42 -1.29 -10.21 3.79
CA VAL A 42 -2.58 -9.81 4.36
C VAL A 42 -2.41 -8.99 5.63
N ARG A 43 -1.48 -9.38 6.52
CA ARG A 43 -1.18 -8.61 7.73
C ARG A 43 -0.72 -7.20 7.40
N SER A 44 0.21 -7.05 6.45
CA SER A 44 0.72 -5.73 6.03
C SER A 44 -0.39 -4.84 5.47
N VAL A 45 -1.34 -5.41 4.72
CA VAL A 45 -2.52 -4.69 4.21
C VAL A 45 -3.44 -4.25 5.36
N CYS A 46 -3.68 -5.11 6.35
CA CYS A 46 -4.54 -4.76 7.48
C CYS A 46 -3.93 -3.71 8.42
N GLU A 47 -2.62 -3.79 8.69
CA GLU A 47 -1.95 -2.91 9.66
C GLU A 47 -1.48 -1.59 9.03
N LEU A 48 -1.07 -1.62 7.76
CA LEU A 48 -0.41 -0.49 7.08
C LEU A 48 -1.20 0.07 5.88
N GLY A 49 -2.23 -0.64 5.42
CA GLY A 49 -3.12 -0.17 4.35
C GLY A 49 -4.10 0.91 4.83
N LEU A 50 -4.49 1.79 3.91
CA LEU A 50 -5.47 2.83 4.21
C LEU A 50 -6.89 2.25 4.16
N ILE A 51 -7.59 2.27 5.30
CA ILE A 51 -9.03 1.97 5.39
C ILE A 51 -9.78 3.29 5.63
N PRO A 52 -10.41 3.90 4.60
CA PRO A 52 -11.04 5.22 4.76
C PRO A 52 -12.12 5.25 5.85
N GLY A 53 -12.89 4.17 5.99
CA GLY A 53 -13.94 4.09 7.02
C GLY A 53 -13.40 4.11 8.46
N GLU A 54 -12.19 3.59 8.66
CA GLU A 54 -11.49 3.67 9.95
C GLU A 54 -11.00 5.10 10.20
N VAL A 55 -10.28 5.70 9.24
CA VAL A 55 -9.69 7.04 9.38
C VAL A 55 -10.76 8.12 9.53
N LEU A 56 -11.83 8.03 8.73
CA LEU A 56 -12.97 8.96 8.78
C LEU A 56 -13.95 8.63 9.90
N ARG A 57 -13.76 7.52 10.61
CA ARG A 57 -14.66 7.00 11.66
C ARG A 57 -16.11 6.85 11.20
N THR A 58 -16.31 6.41 9.96
CA THR A 58 -17.65 6.18 9.39
C THR A 58 -18.16 4.75 9.62
N VAL A 59 -17.30 3.85 10.11
CA VAL A 59 -17.67 2.49 10.50
C VAL A 59 -17.30 2.22 11.97
N PRO A 60 -18.08 1.41 12.70
CA PRO A 60 -17.78 1.09 14.08
C PRO A 60 -16.55 0.18 14.21
N PRO A 61 -15.83 0.23 15.34
CA PRO A 61 -14.79 -0.75 15.65
C PRO A 61 -15.34 -2.18 15.63
N GLY A 62 -14.52 -3.13 15.20
CA GLY A 62 -14.92 -4.53 14.99
C GLY A 62 -15.56 -4.82 13.64
N THR A 63 -15.74 -3.81 12.77
CA THR A 63 -16.17 -4.01 11.39
C THR A 63 -15.15 -4.90 10.65
N ALA A 64 -15.63 -6.00 10.08
CA ALA A 64 -14.81 -6.93 9.31
C ALA A 64 -14.75 -6.51 7.84
N VAL A 65 -13.55 -6.21 7.34
CA VAL A 65 -13.28 -5.88 5.94
C VAL A 65 -12.68 -7.10 5.24
N PRO A 66 -13.33 -7.67 4.22
CA PRO A 66 -12.80 -8.81 3.49
C PRO A 66 -11.61 -8.37 2.63
N VAL A 67 -10.47 -9.07 2.76
CA VAL A 67 -9.23 -8.79 2.00
C VAL A 67 -8.77 -9.98 1.15
N GLY A 68 -9.45 -11.12 1.29
CA GLY A 68 -9.22 -12.30 0.47
C GLY A 68 -10.13 -13.45 0.89
N PRO A 69 -10.05 -14.60 0.21
CA PRO A 69 -10.82 -15.79 0.57
C PRO A 69 -10.55 -16.21 2.02
N GLY A 70 -11.57 -16.13 2.89
CA GLY A 70 -11.46 -16.48 4.31
C GLY A 70 -10.68 -15.48 5.18
N MET A 71 -10.09 -14.43 4.59
CA MET A 71 -9.25 -13.44 5.28
C MET A 71 -9.99 -12.12 5.46
N ARG A 72 -9.95 -11.59 6.69
CA ARG A 72 -10.65 -10.36 7.08
C ARG A 72 -9.78 -9.49 7.98
N CYS A 73 -9.74 -8.19 7.72
CA CYS A 73 -9.20 -7.20 8.65
C CYS A 73 -10.30 -6.74 9.59
N LEU A 74 -9.97 -6.47 10.85
CA LEU A 74 -10.91 -5.88 11.81
C LEU A 74 -10.55 -4.42 12.03
N VAL A 75 -11.52 -3.53 11.82
CA VAL A 75 -11.34 -2.09 12.10
C VAL A 75 -11.14 -1.91 13.60
N THR A 76 -10.06 -1.22 13.98
CA THR A 76 -9.75 -0.97 15.39
C THR A 76 -10.41 0.32 15.89
N ALA A 77 -10.41 0.53 17.20
CA ALA A 77 -10.94 1.77 17.80
C ALA A 77 -10.01 2.98 17.61
N GLN A 78 -8.73 2.74 17.32
CA GLN A 78 -7.72 3.77 17.16
C GLN A 78 -7.38 3.90 15.67
N PRO A 79 -7.75 5.01 15.01
CA PRO A 79 -7.50 5.14 13.58
C PRO A 79 -6.01 5.27 13.27
N HIS A 80 -5.53 4.45 12.33
CA HIS A 80 -4.17 4.53 11.81
C HIS A 80 -4.00 5.71 10.84
N TRP A 81 -4.01 6.95 11.34
CA TRP A 81 -3.94 8.18 10.52
C TRP A 81 -2.69 8.28 9.64
N TRP A 82 -1.58 7.65 10.06
CA TRP A 82 -0.32 7.63 9.32
C TRP A 82 -0.45 6.86 7.99
N THR A 83 -1.42 5.95 7.88
CA THR A 83 -1.71 5.20 6.64
C THR A 83 -2.13 6.09 5.47
N VAL A 84 -2.62 7.32 5.74
CA VAL A 84 -2.95 8.30 4.69
C VAL A 84 -1.75 8.63 3.80
N VAL A 85 -0.55 8.60 4.38
CA VAL A 85 0.70 8.88 3.66
C VAL A 85 1.45 7.59 3.36
N THR A 86 1.59 6.69 4.32
CA THR A 86 2.44 5.51 4.16
C THR A 86 1.83 4.45 3.26
N SER A 87 0.51 4.42 3.05
CA SER A 87 -0.12 3.41 2.19
C SER A 87 0.31 3.54 0.73
N MET A 88 0.85 4.71 0.32
CA MET A 88 1.37 4.93 -1.03
C MET A 88 2.60 4.05 -1.34
N PHE A 89 3.28 3.54 -0.31
CA PHE A 89 4.51 2.76 -0.45
C PHE A 89 4.31 1.25 -0.30
N LEU A 90 3.06 0.80 -0.12
CA LEU A 90 2.67 -0.61 -0.04
C LEU A 90 2.20 -1.14 -1.39
#